data_AF-A0A7S1SIW0-F1
#
_entry.id   AF-A0A7S1SIW0-F1
#
_cell.length_a   1.000
_cell.length_b   1.000
_cell.length_c   1.000
_cell.angle_alpha   90.00
_cell.angle_beta   90.00
_cell.angle_gamma   90.00
#
_symmetry.space_group_name_H-M   'P 1'
#
loop_
_entity.id
_entity.type
_entity.pdbx_description
1 polymer ?
#
loop_
_entity_poly.entity_id
_entity_poly.type
_entity_poly.pdbx_seq_one_letter_code
_entity_poly.pdbx_strand_id
1 'polypeptide(L)'
;EEAKPHKELGAPRGALPPLMAHGKPLSAATIRSGRGYIEVPFVATQENKKSRGYGRCLLEAIEDVARCLRMHTLMLCSTDDEKTISIWQHFGFQRMEEHHWGELRIEHSDMLYMDNTVQLFKRVPDRLRLTSIVIRHQSFVQRVYSCSNGGAPAKRPS
;
A
#
# COMPACT_ATOMS: atom_id res chain seq x y z
N GLU A 1 6.36 36.94 19.95
CA GLU A 1 6.11 35.62 20.55
C GLU A 1 5.99 34.61 19.43
N GLU A 2 6.95 33.69 19.34
CA GLU A 2 7.01 32.69 18.26
C GLU A 2 5.97 31.58 18.52
N ALA A 3 5.06 31.38 17.58
CA ALA A 3 3.97 30.41 17.74
C ALA A 3 4.53 28.97 17.79
N LYS A 4 4.42 28.31 18.95
CA LYS A 4 4.80 26.90 19.11
C LYS A 4 3.94 26.01 18.19
N PRO A 5 4.54 25.02 17.49
CA PRO A 5 3.78 24.10 16.65
C PRO A 5 2.81 23.26 17.49
N HIS A 6 1.51 23.31 17.15
CA HIS A 6 0.46 22.53 17.80
C HIS A 6 0.67 21.03 17.57
N LYS A 7 0.93 20.27 18.65
CA LYS A 7 1.12 18.81 18.65
C LYS A 7 -0.08 18.01 18.11
N GLU A 8 -1.27 18.62 18.07
CA GLU A 8 -2.53 17.95 17.71
C GLU A 8 -2.83 17.99 16.21
N LEU A 9 -1.96 18.62 15.40
CA LEU A 9 -2.10 18.72 13.94
C LEU A 9 -1.51 17.51 13.17
N GLY A 10 -1.26 16.41 13.87
CA GLY A 10 -0.58 15.21 13.36
C GLY A 10 -1.29 14.55 12.16
N ALA A 11 -0.57 13.63 11.49
CA ALA A 11 -1.13 12.86 10.38
C ALA A 11 -2.27 11.94 10.86
N PRO A 12 -3.28 11.66 10.00
CA PRO A 12 -4.45 10.85 10.38
C PRO A 12 -4.13 9.38 10.65
N ARG A 13 -2.91 8.92 10.32
CA ARG A 13 -2.40 7.58 10.65
C ARG A 13 -1.13 7.75 11.49
N GLY A 14 -0.91 6.80 12.40
CA GLY A 14 0.35 6.70 13.15
C GLY A 14 1.55 6.62 12.19
N ALA A 15 2.72 7.07 12.67
CA ALA A 15 3.94 7.00 11.88
C ALA A 15 4.21 5.56 11.44
N LEU A 16 4.44 5.37 10.14
CA LEU A 16 4.85 4.07 9.61
C LEU A 16 6.21 3.67 10.22
N PRO A 17 6.39 2.41 10.65
CA PRO A 17 7.65 1.98 11.20
C PRO A 17 8.74 1.99 10.10
N PRO A 18 9.99 2.31 10.44
CA PRO A 18 11.06 2.31 9.46
C PRO A 18 11.33 0.88 8.97
N LEU A 19 11.46 0.68 7.66
CA LEU A 19 11.78 -0.64 7.08
C LEU A 19 13.24 -1.07 7.34
N MET A 20 14.08 -0.13 7.78
CA MET A 20 15.48 -0.34 8.13
C MET A 20 15.82 0.41 9.42
N ALA A 21 16.54 -0.24 10.33
CA ALA A 21 17.04 0.38 11.56
C ALA A 21 18.53 0.09 11.74
N HIS A 22 19.33 1.12 12.02
CA HIS A 22 20.80 1.01 12.18
C HIS A 22 21.48 0.27 11.01
N GLY A 23 21.05 0.56 9.77
CA GLY A 23 21.59 -0.08 8.56
C GLY A 23 21.17 -1.54 8.35
N LYS A 24 20.26 -2.09 9.18
CA LYS A 24 19.77 -3.47 9.05
C LYS A 24 18.32 -3.51 8.55
N PRO A 25 18.01 -4.29 7.51
CA PRO A 25 16.64 -4.41 6.99
C PRO A 25 15.76 -5.19 7.98
N LEU A 26 14.62 -4.61 8.36
CA LEU A 26 13.64 -5.22 9.28
C LEU A 26 12.54 -5.96 8.51
N SER A 27 12.21 -5.47 7.32
CA SER A 27 11.27 -6.08 6.39
C SER A 27 11.72 -5.77 4.97
N ALA A 28 11.64 -6.75 4.08
CA ALA A 28 12.09 -6.64 2.71
C ALA A 28 11.23 -7.49 1.78
N ALA A 29 11.17 -7.07 0.51
CA ALA A 29 10.56 -7.83 -0.55
C ALA A 29 11.39 -7.72 -1.82
N THR A 30 11.34 -8.76 -2.64
CA THR A 30 11.77 -8.69 -4.04
C THR A 30 10.57 -8.32 -4.89
N ILE A 31 10.78 -7.57 -5.98
CA ILE A 31 9.72 -7.21 -6.91
C ILE A 31 10.16 -7.47 -8.36
N ARG A 32 9.20 -7.88 -9.19
CA ARG A 32 9.32 -7.96 -10.65
C ARG A 32 8.20 -7.13 -11.28
N SER A 33 8.47 -6.50 -12.41
CA SER A 33 7.44 -5.78 -13.17
C SER A 33 7.04 -6.60 -14.38
N GLY A 34 5.73 -6.74 -14.60
CA GLY A 34 5.18 -7.20 -15.86
C GLY A 34 4.34 -6.13 -16.53
N ARG A 35 3.54 -6.53 -17.53
CA ARG A 35 2.72 -5.59 -18.30
C ARG A 35 1.52 -5.11 -17.49
N GLY A 36 1.69 -4.01 -16.76
CA GLY A 36 0.61 -3.36 -15.99
C GLY A 36 0.46 -3.87 -14.56
N TYR A 37 1.38 -4.72 -14.09
CA TYR A 37 1.39 -5.25 -12.73
C TYR A 37 2.80 -5.29 -12.12
N ILE A 38 2.85 -5.32 -10.80
CA ILE A 38 4.05 -5.67 -10.03
C ILE A 38 3.81 -7.02 -9.36
N GLU A 39 4.73 -7.95 -9.54
CA GLU A 39 4.79 -9.21 -8.80
C GLU A 39 5.73 -9.06 -7.60
N VAL A 40 5.30 -9.59 -6.45
CA VAL A 40 6.05 -9.61 -5.19
C VAL A 40 6.28 -11.07 -4.79
N PRO A 41 7.26 -11.77 -5.40
CA PRO A 41 7.40 -13.21 -5.20
C PRO A 41 7.90 -13.58 -3.79
N PHE A 42 8.72 -12.72 -3.18
CA PHE A 42 9.23 -12.93 -1.83
C PHE A 42 9.02 -11.70 -0.96
N VAL A 43 8.55 -11.94 0.25
CA VAL A 43 8.32 -10.93 1.28
C VAL A 43 8.65 -11.53 2.64
N ALA A 44 9.48 -10.83 3.41
CA ALA A 44 9.93 -11.30 4.70
C ALA A 44 9.99 -10.15 5.69
N THR A 45 9.62 -10.45 6.93
CA THR A 45 9.81 -9.57 8.08
C THR A 45 10.55 -10.36 9.14
N GLN A 46 11.55 -9.76 9.78
CA GLN A 46 12.28 -10.40 10.88
C GLN A 46 11.31 -10.93 11.94
N GLU A 47 11.55 -12.14 12.45
CA GLU A 47 10.63 -12.84 13.36
C GLU A 47 10.25 -11.98 14.58
N ASN A 48 11.25 -11.37 15.23
CA ASN A 48 11.08 -10.49 16.39
C ASN A 48 10.43 -9.13 16.07
N LYS A 49 10.11 -8.85 14.81
CA LYS A 49 9.41 -7.64 14.33
C LYS A 49 8.05 -7.94 13.72
N LYS A 50 7.63 -9.20 13.63
CA LYS A 50 6.28 -9.56 13.15
C LYS A 50 5.19 -8.95 14.04
N SER A 51 3.99 -8.79 13.48
CA SER A 51 2.81 -8.21 14.15
C SER A 51 2.95 -6.76 14.63
N ARG A 52 3.99 -6.03 14.21
CA ARG A 52 4.22 -4.62 14.53
C ARG A 52 3.98 -3.66 13.34
N GLY A 53 3.31 -4.14 12.31
CA GLY A 53 2.95 -3.34 11.13
C GLY A 53 4.05 -3.16 10.07
N TYR A 54 5.22 -3.78 10.21
CA TYR A 54 6.29 -3.67 9.20
C TYR A 54 5.89 -4.22 7.83
N GLY A 55 5.27 -5.41 7.77
CA GLY A 55 4.79 -5.98 6.50
C GLY A 55 3.74 -5.10 5.82
N ARG A 56 2.85 -4.48 6.61
CA ARG A 56 1.89 -3.49 6.12
C ARG A 56 2.61 -2.27 5.52
N CYS A 57 3.57 -1.71 6.26
CA CYS A 57 4.36 -0.57 5.81
C CYS A 57 5.10 -0.88 4.50
N LEU A 58 5.66 -2.08 4.38
CA LEU A 58 6.36 -2.52 3.17
C LEU A 58 5.39 -2.59 1.98
N LEU A 59 4.22 -3.19 2.16
CA LEU A 59 3.20 -3.27 1.10
C LEU A 59 2.67 -1.88 0.71
N GLU A 60 2.37 -1.00 1.68
CA GLU A 60 1.93 0.37 1.38
C GLU A 60 3.01 1.14 0.59
N ALA A 61 4.30 0.92 0.88
CA ALA A 61 5.40 1.49 0.12
C ALA A 61 5.51 0.91 -1.31
N ILE A 62 5.27 -0.40 -1.48
CA ILE A 62 5.20 -1.03 -2.81
C ILE A 62 4.00 -0.49 -3.61
N GLU A 63 2.86 -0.25 -2.97
CA GLU A 63 1.70 0.40 -3.60
C GLU A 63 2.01 1.83 -4.04
N ASP A 64 2.78 2.60 -3.25
CA ASP A 64 3.26 3.92 -3.65
C ASP A 64 4.12 3.83 -4.92
N VAL A 65 5.03 2.86 -5.00
CA VAL A 65 5.84 2.61 -6.20
C VAL A 65 4.96 2.23 -7.38
N ALA A 66 4.03 1.29 -7.20
CA ALA A 66 3.11 0.86 -8.24
C ALA A 66 2.28 2.03 -8.80
N ARG A 67 1.76 2.89 -7.93
CA ARG A 67 1.04 4.11 -8.33
C ARG A 67 1.91 5.07 -9.13
N CYS A 68 3.15 5.31 -8.69
CA CYS A 68 4.09 6.15 -9.44
C CYS A 68 4.37 5.59 -10.85
N LEU A 69 4.44 4.26 -10.98
CA LEU A 69 4.66 3.56 -12.25
C LEU A 69 3.38 3.32 -13.05
N ARG A 70 2.21 3.76 -12.55
CA ARG A 70 0.88 3.48 -13.14
C ARG A 70 0.62 2.00 -13.36
N MET A 71 1.12 1.18 -12.43
CA MET A 71 0.80 -0.25 -12.35
C MET A 71 -0.37 -0.39 -11.38
N HIS A 72 -1.46 -0.97 -11.87
CA HIS A 72 -2.75 -0.97 -11.16
C HIS A 72 -3.02 -2.29 -10.42
N THR A 73 -2.13 -3.26 -10.54
CA THR A 73 -2.28 -4.60 -9.97
C THR A 73 -1.00 -5.00 -9.27
N LEU A 74 -1.13 -5.49 -8.03
CA LEU A 74 -0.10 -6.25 -7.35
C LEU A 74 -0.43 -7.73 -7.42
N MET A 75 0.59 -8.54 -7.60
CA MET A 75 0.52 -9.99 -7.68
C MET A 75 1.50 -10.57 -6.67
N LEU A 76 1.18 -11.73 -6.09
CA LEU A 76 2.14 -12.50 -5.31
C LEU A 76 1.79 -13.98 -5.35
N CYS A 77 2.81 -14.82 -5.20
CA CYS A 77 2.65 -16.22 -4.86
C CYS A 77 2.74 -16.38 -3.34
N SER A 78 1.87 -17.20 -2.77
CA SER A 78 1.87 -17.51 -1.34
C SER A 78 1.67 -19.00 -1.14
N THR A 79 2.18 -19.55 -0.04
CA THR A 79 1.84 -20.91 0.40
C THR A 79 0.32 -21.08 0.47
N ASP A 80 -0.19 -22.22 0.01
CA ASP A 80 -1.60 -22.56 0.08
C ASP A 80 -2.02 -23.07 1.46
N ASP A 81 -1.89 -22.21 2.46
CA ASP A 81 -2.40 -22.47 3.81
C ASP A 81 -3.37 -21.36 4.24
N GLU A 82 -4.45 -21.75 4.91
CA GLU A 82 -5.55 -20.83 5.26
C GLU A 82 -5.09 -19.63 6.10
N LYS A 83 -4.11 -19.85 6.97
CA LYS A 83 -3.58 -18.80 7.86
C LYS A 83 -2.84 -17.74 7.05
N THR A 84 -1.93 -18.14 6.17
CA THR A 84 -1.17 -17.20 5.34
C THR A 84 -2.09 -16.48 4.37
N ILE A 85 -3.07 -17.18 3.77
CA ILE A 85 -4.03 -16.57 2.86
C ILE A 85 -4.92 -15.56 3.58
N SER A 86 -5.39 -15.85 4.79
CA SER A 86 -6.15 -14.91 5.61
C SER A 86 -5.37 -13.62 5.92
N ILE A 87 -4.06 -13.73 6.15
CA ILE A 87 -3.18 -12.56 6.32
C ILE A 87 -3.16 -11.71 5.03
N TRP A 88 -3.01 -12.34 3.88
CA TRP A 88 -3.02 -11.63 2.59
C TRP A 88 -4.37 -11.00 2.27
N GLN A 89 -5.47 -11.68 2.58
CA GLN A 89 -6.82 -11.14 2.46
C GLN A 89 -7.04 -9.92 3.35
N HIS A 90 -6.47 -9.89 4.56
CA HIS A 90 -6.48 -8.69 5.40
C HIS A 90 -5.75 -7.51 4.76
N PHE A 91 -4.74 -7.77 3.91
CA PHE A 91 -4.08 -6.75 3.11
C PHE A 91 -4.80 -6.41 1.79
N GLY A 92 -5.96 -7.04 1.52
CA GLY A 92 -6.79 -6.80 0.35
C GLY A 92 -6.42 -7.63 -0.87
N PHE A 93 -5.62 -8.69 -0.70
CA PHE A 93 -5.37 -9.66 -1.76
C PHE A 93 -6.52 -10.67 -1.87
N GLN A 94 -6.74 -11.17 -3.07
CA GLN A 94 -7.74 -12.15 -3.42
C GLN A 94 -7.07 -13.31 -4.16
N ARG A 95 -7.61 -14.53 -4.02
CA ARG A 95 -7.14 -15.66 -4.81
C ARG A 95 -7.38 -15.40 -6.29
N MET A 96 -6.37 -15.73 -7.11
CA MET A 96 -6.51 -15.70 -8.55
C MET A 96 -7.38 -16.86 -9.00
N GLU A 97 -8.31 -16.57 -9.91
CA GLU A 97 -9.24 -17.55 -10.49
C GLU A 97 -9.10 -17.50 -12.01
N GLU A 98 -9.61 -18.49 -12.73
CA GLU A 98 -9.46 -18.58 -14.20
C GLU A 98 -9.91 -17.31 -14.94
N HIS A 99 -11.06 -16.73 -14.55
CA HIS A 99 -11.60 -15.53 -15.19
C HIS A 99 -10.72 -14.28 -14.99
N HIS A 100 -10.02 -14.19 -13.85
CA HIS A 100 -9.18 -13.03 -13.54
C HIS A 100 -7.95 -12.92 -14.47
N TRP A 101 -7.40 -14.03 -14.96
CA TRP A 101 -6.25 -14.01 -15.88
C TRP A 101 -6.57 -13.26 -17.17
N GLY A 102 -7.75 -13.51 -17.73
CA GLY A 102 -8.24 -12.82 -18.94
C GLY A 102 -8.51 -11.33 -18.69
N GLU A 103 -9.14 -10.99 -17.56
CA GLU A 103 -9.44 -9.60 -17.20
C GLU A 103 -8.18 -8.75 -16.97
N LEU A 104 -7.18 -9.34 -16.30
CA LEU A 104 -5.92 -8.69 -16.00
C LEU A 104 -4.95 -8.70 -17.18
N ARG A 105 -5.22 -9.53 -18.20
CA ARG A 105 -4.33 -9.76 -19.36
C ARG A 105 -2.93 -10.21 -18.93
N ILE A 106 -2.88 -11.12 -17.96
CA ILE A 106 -1.65 -11.72 -17.45
C ILE A 106 -1.67 -13.18 -17.90
N GLU A 107 -0.56 -13.67 -18.44
CA GLU A 107 -0.42 -15.08 -18.80
C GLU A 107 0.21 -15.87 -17.66
N HIS A 108 -0.11 -17.16 -17.57
CA HIS A 108 0.56 -18.06 -16.63
C HIS A 108 2.08 -18.12 -16.89
N SER A 109 2.56 -17.90 -18.11
CA SER A 109 3.99 -17.87 -18.43
C SER A 109 4.75 -16.68 -17.81
N ASP A 110 4.05 -15.59 -17.47
CA ASP A 110 4.68 -14.35 -17.02
C ASP A 110 5.08 -14.39 -15.52
N MET A 111 4.44 -15.29 -14.77
CA MET A 111 4.47 -15.33 -13.31
C MET A 111 5.47 -16.38 -12.78
N LEU A 112 5.99 -16.16 -11.57
CA LEU A 112 6.78 -17.14 -10.86
C LEU A 112 5.87 -18.20 -10.25
N TYR A 113 6.12 -19.47 -10.55
CA TYR A 113 5.43 -20.61 -9.94
C TYR A 113 6.38 -21.35 -9.02
N MET A 114 5.89 -21.66 -7.83
CA MET A 114 6.55 -22.54 -6.88
C MET A 114 5.59 -23.65 -6.49
N ASP A 115 6.13 -24.81 -6.14
CA ASP A 115 5.33 -25.92 -5.65
C ASP A 115 4.55 -25.52 -4.40
N ASN A 116 3.30 -25.98 -4.30
CA ASN A 116 2.39 -25.72 -3.17
C ASN A 116 2.10 -24.22 -2.91
N THR A 117 2.14 -23.40 -3.96
CA THR A 117 1.74 -21.99 -3.88
C THR A 117 0.50 -21.68 -4.69
N VAL A 118 -0.26 -20.71 -4.20
CA VAL A 118 -1.39 -20.08 -4.90
C VAL A 118 -1.01 -18.67 -5.32
N GLN A 119 -1.54 -18.26 -6.46
CA GLN A 119 -1.42 -16.89 -6.93
C GLN A 119 -2.51 -16.03 -6.31
N LEU A 120 -2.11 -14.89 -5.74
CA LEU A 120 -3.00 -13.89 -5.19
C LEU A 120 -2.80 -12.57 -5.94
N PHE A 121 -3.86 -11.78 -6.07
CA PHE A 121 -3.79 -10.46 -6.68
C PHE A 121 -4.53 -9.42 -5.85
N LYS A 122 -4.15 -8.16 -6.04
CA LYS A 122 -4.78 -7.00 -5.42
C LYS A 122 -4.78 -5.84 -6.39
N ARG A 123 -5.88 -5.09 -6.47
CA ARG A 123 -5.89 -3.79 -7.14
C ARG A 123 -5.17 -2.74 -6.28
N VAL A 124 -4.26 -2.00 -6.89
CA VAL A 124 -3.57 -0.90 -6.22
C VAL A 124 -4.59 0.22 -6.00
N PRO A 125 -4.90 0.58 -4.74
CA PRO A 125 -5.88 1.63 -4.48
C PRO A 125 -5.35 2.98 -4.97
N ASP A 126 -6.24 3.81 -5.51
CA ASP A 126 -5.90 5.17 -5.87
C ASP A 126 -5.43 5.96 -4.65
N ARG A 127 -4.47 6.88 -4.88
CA ARG A 127 -3.99 7.74 -3.80
C ARG A 127 -5.13 8.67 -3.37
N LEU A 128 -5.56 8.54 -2.13
CA LEU A 128 -6.49 9.50 -1.51
C LEU A 128 -5.89 10.89 -1.61
N ARG A 129 -6.57 11.78 -2.34
CA ARG A 129 -6.24 13.20 -2.40
C ARG A 129 -6.77 13.87 -1.14
N LEU A 130 -6.03 13.69 -0.05
CA LEU A 130 -6.29 14.37 1.22
C LEU A 130 -5.89 15.84 1.08
N THR A 131 -6.86 16.71 1.24
CA THR A 131 -6.65 18.15 1.39
C THR A 131 -6.77 18.52 2.86
N SER A 132 -5.75 19.18 3.41
CA SER A 132 -5.82 19.68 4.78
C SER A 132 -6.62 20.99 4.80
N ILE A 133 -7.66 21.03 5.63
CA ILE A 133 -8.42 22.24 5.95
C ILE A 133 -8.05 22.61 7.39
N VAL A 134 -7.76 23.89 7.64
CA VAL A 134 -7.54 24.38 9.00
C VAL A 134 -8.74 25.23 9.41
N ILE A 135 -9.50 24.74 10.37
CA ILE A 135 -10.62 25.44 10.99
C ILE A 135 -10.04 26.30 12.13
N ARG A 136 -10.24 27.63 12.06
CA ARG A 136 -9.84 28.58 13.10
C ARG A 136 -11.05 29.37 13.59
N HIS A 137 -11.29 29.37 14.89
CA HIS A 137 -12.33 30.17 15.52
C HIS A 137 -11.94 30.55 16.96
N GLN A 138 -11.64 31.84 17.20
CA GLN A 138 -11.12 32.32 18.48
C GLN A 138 -9.89 31.51 18.94
N SER A 139 -9.99 30.82 20.08
CA SER A 139 -8.95 29.93 20.64
C SER A 139 -8.94 28.53 20.01
N PHE A 140 -9.93 28.18 19.19
CA PHE A 140 -10.03 26.88 18.54
C PHE A 140 -9.25 26.86 17.22
N VAL A 141 -8.30 25.93 17.10
CA VAL A 141 -7.55 25.67 15.87
C VAL A 141 -7.50 24.16 15.66
N GLN A 142 -8.18 23.67 14.61
CA GLN A 142 -8.18 22.26 14.26
C GLN A 142 -7.84 22.08 12.79
N ARG A 143 -6.93 21.15 12.47
CA ARG A 143 -6.74 20.67 11.09
C ARG A 143 -7.59 19.44 10.88
N VAL A 144 -8.46 19.49 9.89
CA VAL A 144 -9.23 18.35 9.41
C VAL A 144 -8.71 17.99 8.01
N TYR A 145 -8.81 16.72 7.64
CA TYR A 145 -8.43 16.26 6.30
C TYR A 145 -9.71 15.88 5.58
N SER A 146 -9.97 16.52 4.44
CA SER A 146 -11.07 16.14 3.57
C SER A 146 -10.54 15.29 2.41
N CYS A 147 -11.27 14.22 2.09
CA CYS A 147 -11.08 13.51 0.83
C CYS A 147 -11.75 14.35 -0.26
N SER A 148 -10.95 14.91 -1.17
CA SER A 148 -11.52 15.44 -2.42
C SER A 148 -11.82 14.23 -3.32
N ASN A 149 -13.08 13.78 -3.34
CA ASN A 149 -13.52 12.77 -4.30
C ASN A 149 -13.42 13.36 -5.70
N GLY A 150 -12.30 13.12 -6.40
CA GLY A 150 -12.22 13.00 -7.87
C GLY A 150 -12.81 14.11 -8.77
N GLY A 151 -13.26 15.25 -8.26
CA GLY A 151 -13.70 16.37 -9.08
C GLY A 151 -12.48 16.99 -9.74
N ALA A 152 -12.48 17.07 -11.08
CA ALA A 152 -11.45 17.73 -11.86
C ALA A 152 -11.07 19.08 -11.23
N PRO A 153 -9.79 19.49 -11.29
CA PRO A 153 -9.37 20.77 -10.73
C PRO A 153 -10.23 21.87 -11.35
N ALA A 154 -11.00 22.58 -10.53
CA ALA A 154 -11.73 23.76 -10.95
C ALA A 154 -10.71 24.71 -11.61
N LYS A 155 -10.89 24.95 -12.91
CA LYS A 155 -10.07 25.91 -13.66
C LYS A 155 -10.09 27.22 -12.88
N ARG A 156 -8.91 27.72 -12.50
CA ARG A 156 -8.80 29.06 -11.91
C ARG A 156 -9.36 30.05 -12.94
N PRO A 157 -10.31 30.93 -12.58
CA PRO A 157 -10.64 32.05 -13.43
C PRO A 157 -9.39 32.93 -13.52
N SER A 158 -9.02 33.25 -14.77
CA SER A 158 -8.04 34.26 -15.16
C SER A 158 -8.45 35.65 -14.71
#